data_AF-A0A2Z2KVN9-F1
#
_entry.id   AF-A0A2Z2KVN9-F1
#
_cell.length_a   1.000
_cell.length_b   1.000
_cell.length_c   1.000
_cell.angle_alpha   90.00
_cell.angle_beta   90.00
_cell.angle_gamma   90.00
#
_symmetry.space_group_name_H-M   'P 1'
#
loop_
_entity.id
_entity.type
_entity.pdbx_description
1 polymer ?
#
loop_
_entity_poly.entity_id
_entity_poly.type
_entity_poly.pdbx_seq_one_letter_code
_entity_poly.pdbx_strand_id
1 'polypeptide(L)'
;MNKLHNYDIPPVPSVRLTAGLYALGKLASAGLTFVLLSLLMLFFPQQGGIPEGWPISVPYAIYAYGLPAALVADALLRVLRSGSHLLAWPIFAAAGFGAGVWLAAEQGAEMLPWGLGGIAGLLLFRAAQLFVERYPLMMPVFALFIPLLCLLLL
;
A
#
# COMPACT_ATOMS: atom_id res chain seq x y z
N MET A 1 -17.62 -53.25 -8.43
CA MET A 1 -16.81 -52.40 -9.35
C MET A 1 -17.77 -51.34 -9.87
N ASN A 2 -17.64 -50.02 -9.67
CA ASN A 2 -16.47 -49.16 -9.65
C ASN A 2 -16.54 -48.09 -8.54
N LYS A 3 -15.38 -47.79 -7.97
CA LYS A 3 -15.11 -46.69 -7.05
C LYS A 3 -15.18 -45.36 -7.82
N LEU A 4 -16.11 -44.48 -7.47
CA LEU A 4 -15.99 -43.05 -7.75
C LEU A 4 -15.18 -42.42 -6.61
N HIS A 5 -13.87 -42.45 -6.78
CA HIS A 5 -12.89 -41.78 -5.94
C HIS A 5 -12.04 -40.91 -6.87
N ASN A 6 -11.74 -39.67 -6.44
CA ASN A 6 -11.11 -38.56 -7.17
C ASN A 6 -12.13 -37.78 -8.02
N TYR A 7 -12.42 -36.51 -7.72
CA TYR A 7 -11.49 -35.40 -7.64
C TYR A 7 -11.87 -34.38 -6.55
N ASP A 8 -11.35 -34.55 -5.34
CA ASP A 8 -11.15 -33.45 -4.38
C ASP A 8 -9.74 -32.87 -4.59
N ILE A 9 -9.45 -32.36 -5.79
CA ILE A 9 -8.24 -31.56 -6.00
C ILE A 9 -8.64 -30.10 -5.74
N PRO A 10 -8.15 -29.45 -4.66
CA PRO A 10 -8.38 -28.02 -4.49
C PRO A 10 -7.87 -27.30 -5.76
N PRO A 11 -8.63 -26.36 -6.34
CA PRO A 11 -8.26 -25.73 -7.60
C PRO A 11 -6.89 -25.08 -7.43
N VAL A 12 -5.87 -25.62 -8.11
CA VAL A 12 -4.53 -25.03 -8.10
C VAL A 12 -4.67 -23.68 -8.81
N PRO A 13 -4.57 -22.55 -8.08
CA PRO A 13 -4.79 -21.25 -8.69
C PRO A 13 -3.72 -21.02 -9.75
N SER A 14 -4.13 -20.60 -10.95
CA SER A 14 -3.17 -20.30 -12.01
C SER A 14 -2.21 -19.21 -11.54
N VAL A 15 -0.92 -19.33 -11.86
CA VAL A 15 0.11 -18.35 -11.47
C VAL A 15 -0.28 -16.92 -11.85
N ARG A 16 -0.98 -16.76 -12.99
CA ARG A 16 -1.52 -15.47 -13.46
C ARG A 16 -2.60 -14.91 -12.53
N LEU A 17 -3.50 -15.76 -12.04
CA LEU A 17 -4.54 -15.35 -11.09
C LEU A 17 -3.93 -14.94 -9.74
N THR A 18 -2.94 -15.70 -9.24
CA THR A 18 -2.25 -15.37 -7.99
C THR A 18 -1.47 -14.06 -8.09
N ALA A 19 -0.75 -13.84 -9.20
CA ALA A 19 -0.04 -12.59 -9.46
C ALA A 19 -1.01 -11.40 -9.63
N GLY A 20 -2.13 -11.61 -10.31
CA GLY A 20 -3.18 -10.60 -10.48
C GLY A 20 -3.82 -10.20 -9.15
N LEU A 21 -4.16 -11.17 -8.30
CA LEU A 21 -4.70 -10.92 -6.96
C LEU A 21 -3.70 -10.19 -6.06
N TYR A 22 -2.41 -10.51 -6.16
CA TYR A 22 -1.37 -9.79 -5.44
C TYR A 22 -1.29 -8.32 -5.87
N ALA A 23 -1.24 -8.06 -7.18
CA ALA A 23 -1.22 -6.70 -7.72
C ALA A 23 -2.48 -5.91 -7.33
N LEU A 24 -3.66 -6.55 -7.43
CA LEU A 24 -4.93 -5.97 -7.02
C LEU A 24 -4.95 -5.64 -5.52
N GLY A 25 -4.43 -6.53 -4.68
CA GLY A 25 -4.31 -6.31 -3.24
C GLY A 25 -3.41 -5.12 -2.90
N LYS A 26 -2.30 -4.94 -3.63
CA LYS A 26 -1.39 -3.79 -3.45
C LYS A 26 -1.99 -2.47 -3.92
N LEU A 27 -2.73 -2.49 -5.04
CA LEU A 27 -3.48 -1.33 -5.51
C LEU A 27 -4.61 -0.99 -4.53
N ALA A 28 -5.32 -1.99 -4.01
CA ALA A 28 -6.35 -1.80 -3.00
C ALA A 28 -5.80 -1.23 -1.70
N SER A 29 -4.65 -1.71 -1.21
CA SER A 29 -4.02 -1.15 -0.03
C SER A 29 -3.53 0.29 -0.27
N ALA A 30 -2.99 0.59 -1.45
CA ALA A 30 -2.62 1.95 -1.82
C ALA A 30 -3.84 2.88 -1.87
N GLY A 31 -4.94 2.45 -2.49
CA GLY A 31 -6.19 3.19 -2.56
C GLY A 31 -6.83 3.42 -1.20
N LEU A 32 -6.87 2.41 -0.33
CA LEU A 32 -7.35 2.57 1.05
C LEU A 32 -6.45 3.53 1.85
N THR A 33 -5.13 3.43 1.69
CA THR A 33 -4.17 4.36 2.33
C THR A 33 -4.41 5.79 1.88
N PHE A 34 -4.65 5.98 0.58
CA PHE A 34 -5.01 7.27 0.00
C PHE A 34 -6.31 7.82 0.58
N VAL A 35 -7.37 7.00 0.70
CA VAL A 35 -8.64 7.43 1.29
C VAL A 35 -8.46 7.86 2.75
N LEU A 36 -7.73 7.06 3.54
CA LEU A 36 -7.48 7.37 4.95
C LEU A 36 -6.68 8.65 5.13
N LEU A 37 -5.64 8.85 4.32
CA LEU A 37 -4.84 10.08 4.35
C LEU A 37 -5.63 11.28 3.86
N SER A 38 -6.42 11.15 2.79
CA SER A 38 -7.30 12.21 2.30
C SER A 38 -8.35 12.62 3.34
N LEU A 39 -8.93 11.65 4.05
CA LEU A 39 -9.86 11.91 5.15
C LEU A 39 -9.19 12.61 6.33
N LEU A 40 -7.95 12.24 6.65
CA LEU A 40 -7.16 12.93 7.68
C LEU A 40 -6.82 14.37 7.24
N MET A 41 -6.55 14.57 5.96
CA MET A 41 -6.21 15.87 5.38
C MET A 41 -7.41 16.80 5.21
N LEU A 42 -8.65 16.33 5.42
CA LEU A 42 -9.83 17.21 5.51
C LEU A 42 -9.75 18.18 6.69
N PHE A 43 -8.99 17.82 7.72
CA PHE A 43 -8.79 18.64 8.92
C PHE A 43 -7.68 19.70 8.74
N PHE A 44 -6.98 19.70 7.60
CA PHE A 44 -5.87 20.61 7.32
C PHE A 44 -6.18 21.49 6.11
N PRO A 45 -5.72 22.76 6.12
CA PRO A 45 -5.87 23.65 4.96
C PRO A 45 -5.12 23.09 3.74
N GLN A 46 -5.75 23.16 2.58
CA GLN A 46 -5.16 22.72 1.31
C GLN A 46 -5.26 23.83 0.25
N GLN A 47 -4.24 23.92 -0.59
CA GLN A 47 -4.24 24.75 -1.79
C GLN A 47 -3.95 23.86 -3.01
N GLY A 48 -4.91 23.77 -3.93
CA GLY A 48 -4.73 23.02 -5.19
C GLY A 48 -4.47 21.51 -5.01
N GLY A 49 -5.02 20.89 -3.96
CA GLY A 49 -4.82 19.45 -3.67
C GLY A 49 -3.47 19.10 -3.03
N ILE A 50 -2.69 20.12 -2.63
CA ILE A 50 -1.47 19.98 -1.84
C ILE A 50 -1.75 20.53 -0.44
N PRO A 51 -1.57 19.73 0.63
CA PRO A 51 -1.67 20.23 2.00
C PRO A 51 -0.63 21.32 2.27
N GLU A 52 -1.00 22.33 3.07
CA GLU A 52 -0.07 23.40 3.44
C GLU A 52 1.18 22.84 4.13
N GLY A 53 2.37 23.20 3.63
CA GLY A 53 3.65 22.67 4.12
C GLY A 53 4.08 21.33 3.52
N TRP A 54 3.32 20.75 2.58
CA TRP A 54 3.72 19.56 1.84
C TRP A 54 4.34 19.92 0.48
N PRO A 55 5.41 19.22 0.04
CA PRO A 55 6.06 19.47 -1.25
C PRO A 55 5.29 18.85 -2.42
N ILE A 56 4.45 17.85 -2.16
CA ILE A 56 3.73 17.09 -3.18
C ILE A 56 2.31 16.73 -2.73
N SER A 57 1.46 16.35 -3.70
CA SER A 57 0.11 15.87 -3.41
C SER A 57 0.13 14.48 -2.76
N VAL A 58 -0.87 14.23 -1.90
CA VAL A 58 -1.09 12.94 -1.22
C VAL A 58 -1.10 11.72 -2.17
N PRO A 59 -1.83 11.73 -3.32
CA PRO A 59 -1.83 10.58 -4.21
C PRO A 59 -0.43 10.35 -4.81
N TYR A 60 0.31 11.42 -5.13
CA TYR A 60 1.66 11.28 -5.66
C TYR A 60 2.61 10.64 -4.64
N ALA A 61 2.54 11.06 -3.37
CA ALA A 61 3.34 10.46 -2.28
C ALA A 61 3.11 8.95 -2.16
N ILE A 62 1.85 8.52 -2.23
CA ILE A 62 1.47 7.12 -2.00
C ILE A 62 1.80 6.24 -3.20
N TYR A 63 1.46 6.67 -4.41
CA TYR A 63 1.63 5.83 -5.60
C TYR A 63 3.07 5.88 -6.14
N ALA A 64 3.76 7.01 -6.07
CA ALA A 64 5.13 7.14 -6.59
C ALA A 64 6.20 6.67 -5.61
N TYR A 65 6.01 6.89 -4.30
CA TYR A 65 7.03 6.53 -3.29
C TYR A 65 6.58 5.40 -2.37
N GLY A 66 5.34 5.47 -1.86
CA GLY A 66 4.81 4.46 -0.94
C GLY A 66 4.68 3.06 -1.57
N LEU A 67 4.08 2.96 -2.76
CA LEU A 67 3.84 1.66 -3.41
C LEU A 67 5.15 0.95 -3.78
N PRO A 68 6.15 1.60 -4.41
CA PRO A 68 7.45 0.96 -4.64
C PRO A 68 8.16 0.56 -3.34
N ALA A 69 8.13 1.39 -2.31
CA ALA A 69 8.77 1.07 -1.03
C ALA A 69 8.09 -0.11 -0.33
N ALA A 70 6.75 -0.24 -0.44
CA ALA A 70 6.03 -1.41 0.03
C ALA A 70 6.43 -2.67 -0.72
N LEU A 71 6.62 -2.61 -2.04
CA LEU A 71 7.11 -3.73 -2.84
C LEU A 71 8.54 -4.15 -2.45
N VAL A 72 9.41 -3.18 -2.18
CA VAL A 72 10.77 -3.44 -1.67
C VAL A 72 10.71 -4.11 -0.30
N ALA A 73 9.84 -3.65 0.60
CA ALA A 73 9.62 -4.26 1.90
C ALA A 73 9.16 -5.73 1.80
N ASP A 74 8.22 -6.03 0.89
CA ASP A 74 7.79 -7.41 0.64
C ASP A 74 8.91 -8.27 0.06
N ALA A 75 9.69 -7.71 -0.87
CA ALA A 75 10.83 -8.40 -1.46
C ALA A 75 11.86 -8.75 -0.39
N LEU A 76 12.15 -7.82 0.52
CA LEU A 76 13.08 -8.03 1.62
C LEU A 76 12.55 -9.10 2.59
N LEU A 77 11.26 -9.07 2.92
CA LEU A 77 10.61 -10.11 3.74
C LEU A 77 10.71 -11.50 3.10
N ARG A 78 10.52 -11.59 1.78
CA ARG A 78 10.69 -12.84 1.01
C ARG A 78 12.12 -13.34 1.03
N VAL A 79 13.11 -12.46 0.86
CA VAL A 79 14.55 -12.80 0.94
C VAL A 79 14.91 -13.32 2.34
N LEU A 80 14.37 -12.69 3.38
CA LEU A 80 14.54 -13.12 4.77
C LEU A 80 13.76 -14.40 5.11
N ARG A 81 12.97 -14.93 4.17
CA ARG A 81 12.09 -16.11 4.34
C ARG A 81 11.21 -16.04 5.59
N SER A 82 10.88 -14.82 6.02
CA SER A 82 10.13 -14.60 7.24
C SER A 82 8.65 -14.40 6.92
N GLY A 83 7.81 -15.34 7.37
CA GLY A 83 6.36 -15.19 7.37
C GLY A 83 5.82 -14.46 8.60
N SER A 84 6.70 -14.01 9.52
CA SER A 84 6.26 -13.44 10.78
C SER A 84 5.70 -12.02 10.59
N HIS A 85 4.44 -11.84 10.99
CA HIS A 85 3.80 -10.53 10.98
C HIS A 85 4.55 -9.50 11.82
N LEU A 86 5.19 -9.94 12.91
CA LEU A 86 5.98 -9.08 13.80
C LEU A 86 7.25 -8.53 13.13
N LEU A 87 7.92 -9.31 12.28
CA LEU A 87 9.11 -8.83 11.56
C LEU A 87 8.75 -7.93 10.37
N ALA A 88 7.51 -8.01 9.87
CA ALA A 88 7.05 -7.14 8.79
C ALA A 88 7.01 -5.66 9.20
N TRP A 89 6.61 -5.35 10.44
CA TRP A 89 6.52 -3.97 10.93
C TRP A 89 7.85 -3.20 10.88
N PRO A 90 8.96 -3.68 11.45
CA PRO A 90 10.24 -2.96 11.38
C PRO A 90 10.79 -2.85 9.95
N ILE A 91 10.53 -3.84 9.08
CA ILE A 91 10.95 -3.79 7.68
C ILE A 91 10.16 -2.74 6.89
N PHE A 92 8.85 -2.68 7.09
CA PHE A 92 8.02 -1.62 6.51
C PHE A 92 8.37 -0.25 7.08
N ALA A 93 8.72 -0.14 8.36
CA ALA A 93 9.21 1.12 8.94
C ALA A 93 10.53 1.55 8.28
N ALA A 94 11.51 0.66 8.14
CA ALA A 94 12.78 0.96 7.49
C ALA A 94 12.62 1.37 6.01
N ALA A 95 11.79 0.63 5.26
CA ALA A 95 11.45 0.99 3.88
C ALA A 95 10.70 2.33 3.81
N GLY A 96 9.84 2.62 4.79
CA GLY A 96 9.07 3.85 4.87
C GLY A 96 9.96 5.05 5.13
N PHE A 97 10.92 4.91 6.05
CA PHE A 97 11.94 5.93 6.28
C PHE A 97 12.74 6.20 5.01
N GLY A 98 13.18 5.14 4.31
CA GLY A 98 13.86 5.27 3.03
C GLY A 98 13.04 6.01 1.98
N ALA A 99 11.74 5.70 1.87
CA ALA A 99 10.83 6.39 0.95
C ALA A 99 10.68 7.88 1.29
N GLY A 100 10.56 8.21 2.58
CA GLY A 100 10.47 9.58 3.06
C GLY A 100 11.75 10.38 2.82
N VAL A 101 12.91 9.76 3.04
CA VAL A 101 14.22 10.38 2.73
C VAL A 101 14.41 10.57 1.23
N TRP A 102 13.99 9.59 0.41
CA TRP A 102 14.03 9.70 -1.05
C TRP A 102 13.17 10.87 -1.54
N LEU A 103 11.95 10.98 -1.04
CA LEU A 103 11.07 12.11 -1.32
C LEU A 103 11.71 13.45 -0.90
N ALA A 104 12.26 13.52 0.32
CA ALA A 104 12.89 14.72 0.83
C ALA A 104 14.08 15.16 -0.04
N ALA A 105 14.89 14.21 -0.50
CA ALA A 105 16.03 14.46 -1.36
C ALA A 105 15.62 15.03 -2.74
N GLU A 106 14.53 14.54 -3.33
CA GLU A 106 14.04 15.05 -4.61
C GLU A 106 13.38 16.43 -4.50
N GLN A 107 12.70 16.70 -3.39
CA GLN A 107 11.96 17.94 -3.17
C GLN A 107 12.78 19.02 -2.44
N GLY A 108 14.03 18.74 -2.09
CA GLY A 108 14.89 19.66 -1.33
C GLY A 108 14.39 19.95 0.10
N ALA A 109 13.64 19.02 0.68
CA ALA A 109 13.02 19.17 2.00
C ALA A 109 13.88 18.55 3.12
N GLU A 110 13.54 18.83 4.38
CA GLU A 110 14.26 18.28 5.53
C GLU A 110 14.09 16.76 5.67
N MET A 111 15.20 16.02 5.74
CA MET A 111 15.16 14.56 5.69
C MET A 111 14.45 13.90 6.89
N LEU A 112 14.61 14.45 8.09
CA LEU A 112 14.10 13.85 9.32
C LEU A 112 12.56 13.84 9.39
N PRO A 113 11.84 14.98 9.25
CA PRO A 113 10.37 14.98 9.32
C PRO A 113 9.74 14.16 8.19
N TRP A 114 10.31 14.20 6.99
CA TRP A 114 9.84 13.43 5.85
C TRP A 114 10.13 11.93 5.98
N GLY A 115 11.28 11.56 6.55
CA GLY A 115 11.58 10.18 6.92
C GLY A 115 10.58 9.60 7.94
N LEU A 116 10.24 10.38 8.98
CA LEU A 116 9.20 9.99 9.95
C LEU A 116 7.81 9.89 9.30
N GLY A 117 7.48 10.82 8.41
CA GLY A 117 6.25 10.77 7.61
C GLY A 117 6.18 9.52 6.73
N GLY A 118 7.29 9.14 6.11
CA GLY A 118 7.40 7.91 5.31
C GLY A 118 7.23 6.64 6.14
N ILE A 119 7.76 6.59 7.37
CA ILE A 119 7.48 5.51 8.33
C ILE A 119 5.98 5.41 8.57
N ALA A 120 5.35 6.51 9.00
CA ALA A 120 3.91 6.53 9.30
C ALA A 120 3.08 6.10 8.08
N GLY A 121 3.43 6.58 6.89
CA GLY A 121 2.78 6.23 5.63
C GLY A 121 2.86 4.74 5.30
N LEU A 122 4.04 4.12 5.41
CA LEU A 122 4.15 2.67 5.14
C LEU A 122 3.58 1.78 6.24
N LEU A 123 3.59 2.24 7.50
CA LEU A 123 2.89 1.52 8.57
C LEU A 123 1.37 1.54 8.34
N LEU A 124 0.83 2.68 7.90
CA LEU A 124 -0.56 2.79 7.49
C LEU A 124 -0.85 1.91 6.27
N PHE A 125 0.04 1.89 5.28
CA PHE A 125 -0.07 1.00 4.13
C PHE A 125 -0.10 -0.47 4.55
N ARG A 126 0.75 -0.87 5.50
CA ARG A 126 0.77 -2.23 6.05
C ARG A 126 -0.54 -2.57 6.76
N ALA A 127 -1.09 -1.65 7.56
CA ALA A 127 -2.38 -1.82 8.20
C ALA A 127 -3.52 -1.95 7.17
N ALA A 128 -3.51 -1.10 6.14
CA ALA A 128 -4.45 -1.17 5.02
C ALA A 128 -4.35 -2.51 4.28
N GLN A 129 -3.13 -3.02 4.07
CA GLN A 129 -2.91 -4.34 3.47
C GLN A 129 -3.53 -5.46 4.31
N LEU A 130 -3.33 -5.47 5.64
CA LEU A 130 -3.93 -6.46 6.53
C LEU A 130 -5.46 -6.41 6.52
N PHE A 131 -6.04 -5.20 6.41
CA PHE A 131 -7.48 -5.03 6.30
C PHE A 131 -8.03 -5.57 4.96
N VAL A 132 -7.37 -5.22 3.86
CA VAL A 132 -7.75 -5.67 2.52
C VAL A 132 -7.62 -7.20 2.37
N GLU A 133 -6.57 -7.80 2.93
CA GLU A 133 -6.38 -9.25 2.97
C GLU A 133 -7.49 -9.95 3.76
N ARG A 134 -8.00 -9.31 4.83
CA ARG A 134 -9.13 -9.83 5.63
C ARG A 134 -10.48 -9.72 4.92
N TYR A 135 -10.66 -8.74 4.05
CA TYR A 135 -11.90 -8.46 3.33
C TYR A 135 -11.68 -8.46 1.81
N PRO A 136 -11.48 -9.63 1.17
CA PRO A 136 -11.07 -9.73 -0.23
C PRO A 136 -12.11 -9.15 -1.21
N LEU A 137 -13.40 -9.16 -0.85
CA LEU A 137 -14.49 -8.55 -1.63
C LEU A 137 -14.36 -7.02 -1.75
N MET A 138 -13.64 -6.37 -0.84
CA MET A 138 -13.39 -4.93 -0.86
C MET A 138 -12.21 -4.54 -1.76
N MET A 139 -11.37 -5.50 -2.19
CA MET A 139 -10.22 -5.23 -3.06
C MET A 139 -10.57 -4.41 -4.31
N PRO A 140 -11.54 -4.80 -5.17
CA PRO A 140 -11.83 -4.04 -6.39
C PRO A 140 -12.37 -2.63 -6.09
N VAL A 141 -13.07 -2.45 -4.97
CA VAL A 141 -13.62 -1.16 -4.54
C VAL A 141 -12.48 -0.19 -4.21
N PHE A 142 -11.53 -0.60 -3.37
CA PHE A 142 -10.40 0.24 -2.99
C PHE A 142 -9.32 0.35 -4.09
N ALA A 143 -9.14 -0.68 -4.93
CA ALA A 143 -8.12 -0.67 -5.98
C ALA A 143 -8.50 0.23 -7.16
N LEU A 144 -9.79 0.30 -7.49
CA LEU A 144 -10.27 0.95 -8.71
C LEU A 144 -11.33 2.00 -8.42
N PHE A 145 -12.42 1.61 -7.75
CA PHE A 145 -13.61 2.45 -7.67
C PHE A 145 -13.38 3.74 -6.87
N ILE A 146 -12.79 3.65 -5.69
CA ILE A 146 -12.59 4.84 -4.84
C ILE A 146 -11.51 5.77 -5.39
N PRO A 147 -10.33 5.29 -5.84
CA PRO A 147 -9.35 6.17 -6.49
C PRO A 147 -9.91 6.91 -7.70
N LEU A 148 -10.71 6.24 -8.55
CA LEU A 148 -11.38 6.88 -9.69
C LEU A 148 -12.44 7.90 -9.25
N LEU A 149 -13.23 7.58 -8.23
CA LEU A 149 -14.25 8.49 -7.71
C LEU A 149 -13.61 9.75 -7.11
N CYS A 150 -12.52 9.60 -6.36
CA CYS A 150 -11.76 10.74 -5.86
C CYS A 150 -11.12 11.56 -6.98
N LEU A 151 -10.59 10.93 -8.04
CA LEU A 151 -10.06 11.64 -9.20
C LEU A 151 -11.14 12.40 -10.00
N LEU A 152 -12.38 11.91 -9.99
CA LEU A 152 -13.50 12.57 -10.67
C LEU A 152 -14.04 13.78 -9.88
N LEU A 153 -13.97 13.71 -8.55
CA LEU A 153 -14.54 14.70 -7.64
C LEU A 153 -13.57 15.83 -7.26
N LEU A 154 -12.29 15.72 -7.64
CA LEU A 154 -11.20 16.64 -7.33
C LEU A 154 -10.78 17.41 -8.58
#